data_AF-A0A1H7NNZ6-F1
#
_entry.id   AF-A0A1H7NNZ6-F1
#
_cell.length_a   1.000
_cell.length_b   1.000
_cell.length_c   1.000
_cell.angle_alpha   90.00
_cell.angle_beta   90.00
_cell.angle_gamma   90.00
#
_symmetry.space_group_name_H-M   'P 1'
#
loop_
_entity.id
_entity.type
_entity.pdbx_description
1 polymer ?
#
loop_
_entity_poly.entity_id
_entity_poly.type
_entity_poly.pdbx_seq_one_letter_code
_entity_poly.pdbx_strand_id
1 'polypeptide(L)'
;MMELFRLQMRTAQMLVEASSVINIRMLGMAGVISSDAGEMKRMVTEKQTAFMESGRAAMGALMAGKSAAQAYGVALTPIGRTTRANSRRLVKWKSP
;
A
#
# COMPACT_ATOMS: atom_id res chain seq x y z
N MET A 1 5.99 17.10 -28.55
CA MET A 1 6.79 17.93 -27.62
C MET A 1 5.99 18.40 -26.43
N MET A 2 4.87 19.13 -26.59
CA MET A 2 4.08 19.64 -25.45
C MET A 2 3.48 18.58 -24.51
N GLU A 3 3.07 17.42 -25.03
CA GLU A 3 2.53 16.33 -24.20
C GLU A 3 3.56 15.73 -23.24
N LEU A 4 4.79 15.52 -23.70
CA LEU A 4 5.87 15.00 -22.86
C LEU A 4 6.22 15.99 -21.73
N PHE A 5 6.24 17.29 -22.04
CA PHE A 5 6.46 18.33 -21.04
C PHE A 5 5.35 18.39 -19.99
N ARG A 6 4.08 18.29 -20.42
CA ARG A 6 2.93 18.21 -19.49
C ARG A 6 2.99 16.98 -18.61
N LEU A 7 3.35 15.82 -19.17
CA LEU A 7 3.53 14.58 -18.41
C LEU A 7 4.66 14.73 -17.38
N GLN A 8 5.80 15.28 -17.77
CA GLN A 8 6.93 15.52 -16.86
C GLN A 8 6.55 16.46 -15.70
N MET A 9 5.82 17.54 -15.98
CA MET A 9 5.33 18.46 -14.95
C MET A 9 4.37 17.76 -13.98
N ARG A 10 3.43 16.96 -14.49
CA ARG A 10 2.52 16.16 -13.64
C ARG A 10 3.27 15.13 -12.79
N THR A 11 4.27 14.48 -13.36
CA THR A 11 5.14 13.54 -12.64
C THR A 11 5.92 14.25 -11.53
N ALA A 12 6.51 15.42 -11.82
CA ALA A 12 7.22 16.21 -10.82
C ALA A 12 6.29 16.62 -9.67
N GLN A 13 5.07 17.08 -9.98
CA GLN A 13 4.06 17.40 -8.96
C GLN A 13 3.72 16.18 -8.10
N MET A 14 3.43 15.02 -8.72
CA MET A 14 3.17 13.77 -8.01
C MET A 14 4.33 13.35 -7.10
N LEU A 15 5.58 13.52 -7.54
CA LEU A 15 6.76 13.20 -6.73
C LEU A 15 6.89 14.10 -5.49
N VAL A 16 6.60 15.40 -5.62
CA VAL A 16 6.58 16.33 -4.48
C VAL A 16 5.46 15.97 -3.49
N GLU A 17 4.27 15.65 -4.00
CA GLU A 17 3.13 15.20 -3.17
C GLU A 17 3.46 13.90 -2.44
N ALA A 18 4.02 12.91 -3.16
CA ALA A 18 4.43 11.63 -2.58
C ALA A 18 5.50 11.80 -1.49
N SER A 19 6.51 12.64 -1.74
CA SER A 19 7.58 12.92 -0.77
C SER A 19 7.03 13.56 0.50
N SER A 20 6.05 14.47 0.35
CA SER A 20 5.38 15.10 1.49
C SER A 20 4.62 14.08 2.34
N VAL A 21 3.88 13.16 1.71
CA VAL A 21 3.16 12.08 2.42
C VAL A 21 4.13 11.16 3.16
N ILE A 22 5.26 10.81 2.55
CA ILE A 22 6.31 9.99 3.18
C ILE A 22 6.87 10.72 4.40
N ASN A 23 7.25 12.00 4.26
CA ASN A 23 7.80 12.80 5.35
C ASN A 23 6.83 12.91 6.52
N ILE A 24 5.55 13.17 6.28
CA ILE A 24 4.52 13.20 7.33
C ILE A 24 4.45 11.86 8.07
N ARG A 25 4.44 10.73 7.36
CA ARG A 25 4.43 9.41 8.01
C ARG A 25 5.69 9.14 8.82
N MET A 26 6.86 9.56 8.33
CA MET A 26 8.13 9.43 9.04
C MET A 26 8.15 10.29 10.32
N LEU A 27 7.65 11.53 10.26
CA LEU A 27 7.50 12.39 11.44
C LEU A 27 6.51 11.79 12.45
N GLY A 28 5.44 11.14 11.99
CA GLY A 28 4.51 10.42 12.86
C GLY A 28 5.17 9.23 13.56
N MET A 29 6.01 8.47 12.84
CA MET A 29 6.79 7.37 13.41
C MET A 29 7.86 7.84 14.40
N ALA A 30 8.46 9.01 14.16
CA ALA A 30 9.42 9.63 15.06
C ALA A 30 8.77 10.30 16.29
N GLY A 31 7.44 10.33 16.37
CA GLY A 31 6.70 10.98 17.46
C GLY A 31 6.65 12.51 17.39
N VAL A 32 7.09 13.11 16.28
CA VAL A 32 7.14 14.58 16.10
C VAL A 32 5.73 15.16 15.86
N ILE A 33 4.88 14.43 15.15
CA ILE A 33 3.47 14.78 14.94
C ILE A 33 2.58 13.72 15.58
N SER A 34 1.44 14.14 16.13
CA SER A 34 0.43 13.21 16.64
C SER A 34 -0.05 12.32 15.50
N SER A 35 0.26 11.05 15.61
CA SER A 35 -0.26 10.00 14.76
C SER A 35 -0.89 8.96 15.67
N ASP A 36 -1.95 8.30 15.21
CA ASP A 36 -2.51 7.16 15.94
C ASP A 36 -1.44 6.06 15.95
N ALA A 37 -0.68 5.99 17.06
CA ALA A 37 0.40 5.05 17.25
C ALA A 37 -0.10 3.59 17.14
N GLY A 38 -1.38 3.35 17.43
CA GLY A 38 -2.04 2.07 17.24
C GLY A 38 -2.26 1.74 15.75
N GLU A 39 -2.67 2.71 14.94
CA GLU A 39 -2.90 2.50 13.49
C GLU A 39 -1.61 2.19 12.73
N MET A 40 -0.47 2.81 13.09
CA MET A 40 0.81 2.48 12.44
C MET A 40 1.24 1.04 12.75
N LYS A 41 1.18 0.64 14.02
CA LYS A 41 1.48 -0.73 14.44
C LYS A 41 0.54 -1.73 13.75
N ARG A 42 -0.75 -1.41 13.70
CA ARG A 42 -1.77 -2.20 13.00
C ARG A 42 -1.44 -2.35 11.51
N MET A 43 -1.07 -1.28 10.82
CA MET A 43 -0.68 -1.33 9.41
C MET A 43 0.52 -2.26 9.16
N VAL A 44 1.55 -2.21 10.01
CA VAL A 44 2.74 -3.07 9.86
C VAL A 44 2.35 -4.53 10.03
N THR A 45 1.57 -4.85 11.07
CA THR A 45 1.07 -6.21 11.31
C THR A 45 0.18 -6.69 10.16
N GLU A 46 -0.77 -5.87 9.69
CA GLU A 46 -1.65 -6.20 8.57
C GLU A 46 -0.87 -6.51 7.28
N LYS A 47 0.22 -5.77 7.00
CA LYS A 47 1.10 -6.02 5.84
C LYS A 47 1.85 -7.35 5.96
N GLN A 48 2.41 -7.65 7.12
CA GLN A 48 3.13 -8.92 7.35
C GLN A 48 2.18 -10.12 7.21
N THR A 49 1.00 -10.05 7.84
CA THR A 49 -0.03 -11.09 7.71
C THR A 49 -0.47 -11.26 6.27
N ALA A 50 -0.77 -10.17 5.55
CA ALA A 50 -1.19 -10.24 4.16
C ALA A 50 -0.11 -10.86 3.26
N PHE A 51 1.17 -10.56 3.49
CA PHE A 51 2.28 -11.15 2.73
C PHE A 51 2.39 -12.67 2.95
N MET A 52 2.26 -13.10 4.21
CA MET A 52 2.23 -14.53 4.56
C MET A 52 1.03 -15.26 3.95
N GLU A 53 -0.17 -14.67 4.00
CA GLU A 53 -1.38 -15.21 3.35
C GLU A 53 -1.18 -15.32 1.83
N SER A 54 -0.58 -14.30 1.22
CA SER A 54 -0.29 -14.24 -0.21
C SER A 54 0.68 -15.34 -0.65
N GLY A 55 1.75 -15.56 0.12
CA GLY A 55 2.71 -16.64 -0.13
C GLY A 55 2.06 -18.03 -0.02
N ARG A 56 1.20 -18.24 0.99
CA ARG A 56 0.44 -19.49 1.13
C ARG A 56 -0.53 -19.70 -0.03
N ALA A 57 -1.24 -18.65 -0.45
CA ALA A 57 -2.16 -18.71 -1.58
C ALA A 57 -1.44 -19.03 -2.90
N ALA A 58 -0.28 -18.40 -3.14
CA ALA A 58 0.58 -18.68 -4.29
C ALA A 58 1.03 -20.15 -4.29
N MET A 59 1.59 -20.62 -3.17
CA MET A 59 2.09 -22.00 -3.05
C MET A 59 0.96 -23.02 -3.22
N GLY A 60 -0.19 -22.79 -2.58
CA GLY A 60 -1.36 -23.66 -2.73
C GLY A 60 -1.88 -23.73 -4.17
N ALA A 61 -1.87 -22.61 -4.91
CA ALA A 61 -2.23 -22.58 -6.31
C ALA A 61 -1.25 -23.35 -7.20
N LEU A 62 0.06 -23.19 -6.97
CA LEU A 62 1.09 -23.93 -7.71
C LEU A 62 0.98 -25.44 -7.45
N MET A 63 0.80 -25.85 -6.19
CA MET A 63 0.61 -27.26 -5.81
C MET A 63 -0.68 -27.85 -6.42
N ALA A 64 -1.70 -27.02 -6.65
CA ALA A 64 -2.93 -27.41 -7.35
C ALA A 64 -2.79 -27.43 -8.89
N GLY A 65 -1.56 -27.33 -9.43
CA GLY A 65 -1.29 -27.38 -10.87
C GLY A 65 -1.65 -26.10 -11.64
N LYS A 66 -1.91 -24.98 -10.94
CA LYS A 66 -2.20 -23.71 -11.62
C LYS A 66 -0.92 -23.11 -12.21
N SER A 67 -1.08 -22.35 -13.29
CA SER A 67 0.02 -21.59 -13.90
C SER A 67 0.57 -20.53 -12.94
N ALA A 68 1.83 -20.11 -13.16
CA ALA A 68 2.46 -19.04 -12.40
C ALA A 68 1.66 -17.73 -12.42
N ALA A 69 1.04 -17.37 -13.55
CA ALA A 69 0.20 -16.19 -13.67
C ALA A 69 -1.07 -16.28 -12.79
N GLN A 70 -1.70 -17.46 -12.74
CA GLN A 70 -2.86 -17.70 -11.88
C GLN A 70 -2.47 -17.71 -10.40
N ALA A 71 -1.33 -18.31 -10.05
CA ALA A 71 -0.79 -18.31 -8.70
C ALA A 71 -0.49 -16.88 -8.22
N TYR A 72 0.10 -16.06 -9.08
CA TYR A 72 0.32 -14.64 -8.81
C TYR A 72 -1.00 -13.89 -8.62
N GLY A 73 -1.98 -14.12 -9.50
CA GLY A 73 -3.31 -13.52 -9.40
C GLY A 73 -4.00 -13.81 -8.05
N VAL A 74 -3.97 -15.05 -7.57
CA VAL A 74 -4.56 -15.37 -6.25
C VAL A 74 -3.74 -14.78 -5.10
N ALA A 75 -2.41 -14.72 -5.23
CA ALA A 75 -1.52 -14.13 -4.24
C ALA A 75 -1.75 -12.62 -4.06
N LEU A 76 -2.32 -11.92 -5.05
CA LEU A 76 -2.66 -10.50 -4.90
C LEU A 76 -3.91 -10.26 -4.05
N THR A 77 -4.75 -11.28 -3.83
CA THR A 77 -6.05 -11.11 -3.14
C THR A 77 -5.88 -10.59 -1.70
N PRO A 78 -5.00 -11.17 -0.85
CA PRO A 78 -4.81 -10.69 0.52
C PRO A 78 -4.23 -9.27 0.57
N ILE A 79 -3.26 -8.96 -0.30
CA ILE A 79 -2.65 -7.63 -0.42
C ILE A 79 -3.70 -6.58 -0.81
N GLY A 80 -4.55 -6.90 -1.79
CA GLY A 80 -5.63 -6.00 -2.24
C GLY A 80 -6.67 -5.73 -1.15
N ARG A 81 -7.06 -6.75 -0.38
CA ARG A 81 -7.98 -6.63 0.76
C ARG A 81 -7.42 -5.67 1.82
N THR A 82 -6.17 -5.87 2.24
CA THR A 82 -5.52 -5.03 3.26
C THR A 82 -5.32 -3.59 2.75
N THR A 83 -4.90 -3.41 1.50
CA THR A 83 -4.72 -2.08 0.90
C THR A 83 -6.05 -1.31 0.84
N ARG A 84 -7.15 -1.98 0.47
CA ARG A 84 -8.47 -1.37 0.44
C ARG A 84 -8.97 -0.99 1.83
N ALA A 85 -8.72 -1.84 2.84
CA ALA A 85 -9.04 -1.52 4.24
C ALA A 85 -8.25 -0.29 4.72
N ASN A 86 -6.94 -0.23 4.42
CA ASN A 86 -6.09 0.91 4.76
C ASN A 86 -6.56 2.21 4.08
N SER A 87 -6.82 2.17 2.77
CA SER A 87 -7.33 3.31 2.02
C SER A 87 -8.65 3.85 2.60
N ARG A 88 -9.60 2.98 2.97
CA ARG A 88 -10.85 3.38 3.61
C ARG A 88 -10.64 4.11 4.94
N ARG A 89 -9.66 3.69 5.75
CA ARG A 89 -9.33 4.36 7.02
C ARG A 89 -8.67 5.72 6.80
N LEU A 90 -7.78 5.81 5.81
CA LEU A 90 -7.16 7.09 5.42
C LEU A 90 -8.20 8.13 4.96
N VAL A 91 -9.25 7.70 4.25
CA VAL A 91 -10.35 8.61 3.83
C VAL A 91 -11.16 9.09 5.04
N LYS A 92 -11.42 8.21 6.02
CA LYS A 92 -12.11 8.60 7.27
C LYS A 92 -11.35 9.66 8.06
N TRP A 93 -10.02 9.62 8.06
CA TRP A 93 -9.20 10.64 8.72
C TRP A 93 -9.18 11.99 8.01
N LYS A 94 -9.49 12.03 6.71
CA LYS A 94 -9.56 13.27 5.92
C LYS A 94 -10.91 13.97 5.98
N SER A 95 -11.93 13.37 6.61
CA SER A 95 -13.26 13.97 6.74
C SER A 95 -13.40 14.57 8.14
N PRO A 96 -13.47 15.91 8.30
CA PRO A 96 -13.81 16.55 9.57
C PRO A 96 -15.26 16.27 9.97
#